data_AF-A0A8T5GWH0-F1
#
_entry.id   AF-A0A8T5GWH0-F1
#
_cell.length_a   1.000
_cell.length_b   1.000
_cell.length_c   1.000
_cell.angle_alpha   90.00
_cell.angle_beta   90.00
_cell.angle_gamma   90.00
#
_symmetry.space_group_name_H-M   'P 1'
#
loop_
_entity.id
_entity.type
_entity.pdbx_description
1 polymer ?
#
loop_
_entity_poly.entity_id
_entity_poly.type
_entity_poly.pdbx_seq_one_letter_code
_entity_poly.pdbx_strand_id
1 'polypeptide(L)'
;MSDVWWFVGLGVWSAVIVMAIKPLHGYFMSKGCENMVAVYYNRKVAHMLAGGVPILASPIVFTDPVWPLLGGLIGAAVLASTHMLDRRLWWMQTEQNMNDATFSLMLGLSVFALWTYSDEPWLAVLPAFFMAFGDGVTGIIRNKLFAKRTKSAWGNLGMAIVCLPAGYLIGASLSPAIPVWGTISAAVASFVERYEFGPIDDNVLIVVASSIVLLLGLAVGPL
;
A
#
# COMPACT_ATOMS: atom_id res chain seq x y z
N MET A 1 3.83 4.38 -26.64
CA MET A 1 4.88 5.34 -26.22
C MET A 1 4.48 6.14 -24.98
N SER A 2 3.19 6.49 -24.80
CA SER A 2 2.65 7.10 -23.56
C SER A 2 3.04 6.36 -22.29
N ASP A 3 2.86 5.04 -22.28
CA ASP A 3 3.00 4.22 -21.07
C ASP A 3 4.43 4.19 -20.57
N VAL A 4 5.41 4.14 -21.48
CA VAL A 4 6.83 4.23 -21.11
C VAL A 4 7.13 5.56 -20.42
N TRP A 5 6.58 6.68 -20.92
CA TRP A 5 6.78 7.99 -20.31
C TRP A 5 6.12 8.08 -18.94
N TRP A 6 4.91 7.56 -18.79
CA TRP A 6 4.23 7.49 -17.50
C TRP A 6 4.97 6.59 -16.52
N PHE A 7 5.48 5.44 -16.97
CA PHE A 7 6.25 4.51 -16.17
C PHE A 7 7.53 5.16 -15.63
N VAL A 8 8.30 5.81 -16.51
CA VAL A 8 9.50 6.56 -16.11
C VAL A 8 9.14 7.72 -15.19
N GLY A 9 8.10 8.49 -15.51
CA GLY A 9 7.66 9.63 -14.71
C GLY A 9 7.23 9.24 -13.30
N LEU A 10 6.42 8.18 -13.17
CA LEU A 10 5.98 7.65 -11.88
C LEU A 10 7.13 6.99 -11.10
N GLY A 11 8.07 6.31 -11.78
CA GLY A 11 9.27 5.79 -11.14
C GLY A 11 10.17 6.89 -10.58
N VAL A 12 10.38 7.97 -11.34
CA VAL A 12 11.10 9.16 -10.88
C VAL A 12 10.36 9.82 -9.72
N TRP A 13 9.04 9.94 -9.79
CA TRP A 13 8.22 10.42 -8.67
C TRP A 13 8.47 9.62 -7.39
N SER A 14 8.38 8.28 -7.45
CA SER A 14 8.62 7.42 -6.29
C SER A 14 10.02 7.63 -5.71
N ALA A 15 11.05 7.67 -6.56
CA ALA A 15 12.43 7.89 -6.13
C ALA A 15 12.63 9.26 -5.46
N VAL A 16 12.07 10.31 -6.06
CA VAL A 16 12.12 11.68 -5.52
C VAL A 16 11.42 11.74 -4.17
N ILE A 17 10.22 11.17 -4.04
CA ILE A 17 9.48 11.16 -2.76
C ILE A 17 10.27 10.42 -1.68
N VAL A 18 10.82 9.24 -1.98
CA VAL A 18 11.62 8.46 -1.02
C VAL A 18 12.78 9.29 -0.46
N MET A 19 13.43 10.11 -1.29
CA MET A 19 14.50 11.00 -0.85
C MET A 19 13.97 12.25 -0.14
N ALA A 20 12.88 12.83 -0.63
CA ALA A 20 12.30 14.08 -0.13
C ALA A 20 11.70 13.96 1.28
N ILE A 21 11.31 12.76 1.72
CA ILE A 21 10.78 12.54 3.09
C ILE A 21 11.89 12.47 4.16
N LYS A 22 13.16 12.49 3.79
CA LYS A 22 14.27 12.40 4.74
C LYS A 22 14.23 13.48 5.85
N PRO A 23 13.92 14.76 5.58
CA PRO A 23 13.80 15.78 6.62
C PRO A 23 12.66 15.52 7.63
N LEU A 24 11.62 14.79 7.23
CA LEU A 24 10.50 14.45 8.12
C LEU A 24 10.94 13.56 9.29
N HIS A 25 11.90 12.65 9.06
CA HIS A 25 12.51 11.88 10.13
C HIS A 25 13.18 12.80 11.16
N GLY A 26 14.02 13.73 10.68
CA GLY A 26 14.69 14.72 11.53
C GLY A 26 13.72 15.60 12.31
N TYR A 27 12.58 15.96 11.71
CA TYR A 27 11.50 16.67 12.39
C TYR A 27 10.94 15.86 13.57
N PHE A 28 10.61 14.58 13.39
CA PHE A 28 10.11 13.74 14.48
C PHE A 28 11.15 13.53 15.58
N MET A 29 12.43 13.34 15.21
CA MET A 29 13.53 13.28 16.17
C MET A 29 13.64 14.57 16.98
N SER A 30 13.49 15.74 16.35
CA SER A 30 13.51 17.04 17.05
C SER A 30 12.35 17.24 18.03
N LYS A 31 11.27 16.45 17.88
CA LYS A 31 10.13 16.41 18.80
C LYS A 31 10.26 15.36 19.89
N GLY A 32 11.42 14.70 20.00
CA GLY A 32 11.70 13.70 21.02
C GLY A 32 11.12 12.31 20.71
N CYS A 33 10.71 12.04 19.47
CA CYS A 33 10.31 10.68 19.08
C CYS A 33 11.52 9.75 19.05
N GLU A 34 11.31 8.48 19.44
CA GLU A 34 12.32 7.44 19.24
C GLU A 34 12.63 7.25 17.75
N ASN A 35 13.89 6.91 17.44
CA ASN A 35 14.35 6.72 16.06
C ASN A 35 13.47 5.74 15.28
N MET A 36 13.13 4.60 15.89
CA MET A 36 12.27 3.61 15.24
C MET A 36 10.90 4.20 14.89
N VAL A 37 10.30 4.99 15.79
CA VAL A 37 8.98 5.62 15.56
C VAL A 37 9.05 6.61 14.39
N ALA A 38 10.11 7.43 14.33
CA ALA A 38 10.33 8.36 13.22
C ALA A 38 10.50 7.63 11.89
N VAL A 39 11.28 6.54 11.86
CA VAL A 39 11.45 5.67 10.69
C VAL A 39 10.12 5.07 10.22
N TYR A 40 9.32 4.54 11.16
CA TYR A 40 8.00 3.98 10.85
C TYR A 40 7.06 5.05 10.26
N TYR A 41 7.05 6.27 10.82
CA TYR A 41 6.26 7.38 10.29
C TYR A 41 6.64 7.68 8.84
N ASN A 42 7.93 7.85 8.59
CA ASN A 42 8.44 8.10 7.24
C ASN A 42 8.09 6.99 6.27
N ARG A 43 8.18 5.73 6.69
CA ARG A 43 7.79 4.59 5.86
C ARG A 43 6.32 4.63 5.47
N LYS A 44 5.41 4.98 6.39
CA LYS A 44 3.98 5.12 6.06
C LYS A 44 3.72 6.27 5.08
N VAL A 45 4.46 7.37 5.20
CA VAL A 45 4.40 8.47 4.22
C VAL A 45 4.94 8.00 2.85
N ALA A 46 6.04 7.24 2.82
CA ALA A 46 6.55 6.64 1.59
C ALA A 46 5.53 5.69 0.94
N HIS A 47 4.86 4.84 1.72
CA HIS A 47 3.83 3.93 1.20
C HIS A 47 2.72 4.70 0.50
N MET A 48 2.19 5.76 1.12
CA MET A 48 1.11 6.57 0.54
C MET A 48 1.57 7.39 -0.68
N LEU A 49 2.71 8.07 -0.58
CA LEU A 49 3.15 9.03 -1.60
C LEU A 49 3.98 8.38 -2.71
N ALA A 50 4.96 7.55 -2.36
CA ALA A 50 5.84 6.91 -3.35
C ALA A 50 5.21 5.65 -3.97
N GLY A 51 4.40 4.90 -3.22
CA GLY A 51 3.69 3.72 -3.73
C GLY A 51 2.24 4.01 -4.15
N GLY A 52 1.48 4.64 -3.26
CA GLY A 52 0.04 4.85 -3.43
C GLY A 52 -0.33 5.80 -4.58
N VAL A 53 0.43 6.87 -4.80
CA VAL A 53 0.18 7.80 -5.92
C VAL A 53 0.36 7.12 -7.28
N PRO A 54 1.50 6.43 -7.58
CA PRO A 54 1.61 5.65 -8.81
C PRO A 54 0.50 4.61 -9.00
N ILE A 55 0.04 3.97 -7.92
CA ILE A 55 -1.06 3.01 -7.98
C ILE A 55 -2.37 3.66 -8.37
N LEU A 56 -2.72 4.80 -7.78
CA LEU A 56 -3.95 5.53 -8.16
C LEU A 56 -3.87 6.11 -9.57
N ALA A 57 -2.67 6.43 -10.06
CA ALA A 57 -2.47 6.85 -11.44
C ALA A 57 -2.58 5.69 -12.44
N SER A 58 -2.25 4.47 -12.02
CA SER A 58 -2.12 3.31 -12.92
C SER A 58 -3.37 3.02 -13.77
N PRO A 59 -4.61 3.01 -13.23
CA PRO A 59 -5.85 2.83 -14.00
C PRO A 59 -6.10 3.90 -15.06
N ILE A 60 -5.46 5.06 -14.93
CA ILE A 60 -5.70 6.23 -15.78
C ILE A 60 -4.66 6.29 -16.91
N VAL A 61 -3.42 5.92 -16.61
CA VAL A 61 -2.27 6.19 -17.48
C VAL A 61 -1.70 4.98 -18.21
N PHE A 62 -1.95 3.77 -17.71
CA PHE A 62 -1.46 2.54 -18.31
C PHE A 62 -2.57 1.78 -19.00
N THR A 63 -2.25 1.17 -20.14
CA THR A 63 -3.18 0.30 -20.84
C THR A 63 -3.00 -1.18 -20.48
N ASP A 64 -1.87 -1.54 -19.87
CA ASP A 64 -1.48 -2.93 -19.61
C ASP A 64 -0.99 -3.12 -18.16
N PRO A 65 -1.42 -4.20 -17.48
CA PRO A 65 -1.02 -4.48 -16.09
C PRO A 65 0.47 -4.80 -15.90
N VAL A 66 1.22 -5.06 -16.97
CA VAL A 66 2.68 -5.28 -16.90
C VAL A 66 3.41 -4.05 -16.37
N TRP A 67 2.90 -2.83 -16.60
CA TRP A 67 3.55 -1.61 -16.10
C TRP A 67 3.56 -1.51 -14.56
N PRO A 68 2.44 -1.63 -13.85
CA PRO A 68 2.47 -1.69 -12.38
C PRO A 68 3.21 -2.92 -11.84
N LEU A 69 3.20 -4.06 -12.54
CA LEU A 69 4.02 -5.22 -12.17
C LEU A 69 5.51 -4.87 -12.16
N LEU A 70 6.03 -4.33 -13.27
CA LEU A 70 7.42 -3.93 -13.40
C LEU A 70 7.80 -2.89 -12.35
N GLY A 71 6.91 -1.93 -12.09
CA GLY A 71 7.12 -0.91 -11.07
C GLY A 71 7.30 -1.53 -9.68
N GLY A 72 6.40 -2.44 -9.30
CA GLY A 72 6.47 -3.16 -8.03
C GLY A 72 7.71 -4.04 -7.91
N LEU A 73 8.06 -4.79 -8.96
CA LEU A 73 9.26 -5.65 -9.01
C LEU A 73 10.56 -4.85 -8.91
N ILE A 74 10.69 -3.77 -9.68
CA ILE A 74 11.88 -2.91 -9.65
C ILE A 74 11.99 -2.23 -8.29
N GLY A 75 10.88 -1.68 -7.76
CA GLY A 75 10.87 -1.06 -6.44
C GLY A 75 11.25 -2.04 -5.33
N ALA A 76 10.73 -3.26 -5.38
CA ALA A 76 11.06 -4.32 -4.44
C ALA A 76 12.54 -4.71 -4.54
N ALA A 77 13.07 -4.88 -5.75
CA ALA A 77 14.46 -5.21 -5.97
C ALA A 77 15.40 -4.11 -5.47
N VAL A 78 15.09 -2.84 -5.75
CA VAL A 78 15.87 -1.69 -5.28
C VAL A 78 15.86 -1.62 -3.75
N LEU A 79 14.68 -1.64 -3.13
CA LEU A 79 14.55 -1.58 -1.67
C LEU A 79 15.19 -2.79 -0.99
N ALA A 80 15.04 -3.99 -1.54
CA ALA A 80 15.71 -5.17 -1.03
C ALA A 80 17.23 -5.06 -1.14
N SER A 81 17.74 -4.53 -2.26
CA SER A 81 19.17 -4.35 -2.47
C SER A 81 19.80 -3.40 -1.44
N THR A 82 19.10 -2.34 -1.02
CA THR A 82 19.64 -1.43 0.01
C THR A 82 19.76 -2.10 1.37
N HIS A 83 18.87 -3.05 1.70
CA HIS A 83 19.04 -3.90 2.89
C HIS A 83 20.21 -4.87 2.75
N MET A 84 20.27 -5.60 1.64
CA MET A 84 21.28 -6.65 1.41
C MET A 84 22.71 -6.11 1.27
N LEU A 85 22.86 -4.88 0.80
CA LEU A 85 24.15 -4.20 0.63
C LEU A 85 24.55 -3.34 1.85
N ASP A 86 23.79 -3.41 2.95
CA ASP A 86 23.95 -2.58 4.15
C ASP A 86 23.98 -1.06 3.85
N ARG A 87 23.21 -0.64 2.83
CA ARG A 87 23.01 0.76 2.42
C ARG A 87 21.61 1.24 2.75
N ARG A 88 21.10 0.80 3.91
CA ARG A 88 19.72 1.05 4.32
C ARG A 88 19.41 2.55 4.31
N LEU A 89 18.24 2.88 3.79
CA LEU A 89 17.66 4.22 3.82
C LEU A 89 17.22 4.51 5.26
N TRP A 90 18.17 4.91 6.11
CA TRP A 90 18.01 5.00 7.57
C TRP A 90 16.83 5.85 8.05
N TRP A 91 16.27 6.70 7.18
CA TRP A 91 15.09 7.50 7.47
C TRP A 91 13.76 6.77 7.29
N MET A 92 13.73 5.58 6.65
CA MET A 92 12.50 4.81 6.42
C MET A 92 12.66 3.28 6.49
N GLN A 93 13.88 2.75 6.45
CA GLN A 93 14.18 1.32 6.56
C GLN A 93 14.64 0.94 7.97
N THR A 94 14.29 -0.28 8.38
CA THR A 94 14.62 -0.86 9.69
C THR A 94 15.46 -2.11 9.53
N GLU A 95 16.27 -2.47 10.53
CA GLU A 95 17.04 -3.72 10.49
C GLU A 95 16.19 -4.98 10.76
N GLN A 96 15.01 -4.80 11.36
CA GLN A 96 14.17 -5.90 11.85
C GLN A 96 13.40 -6.64 10.75
N ASN A 97 13.17 -5.99 9.60
CA ASN A 97 12.37 -6.53 8.51
C ASN A 97 12.60 -5.74 7.21
N MET A 98 12.21 -6.36 6.09
CA MET A 98 12.24 -5.78 4.74
C MET A 98 10.82 -5.49 4.23
N ASN A 99 9.89 -5.13 5.12
CA ASN A 99 8.47 -4.96 4.77
C ASN A 99 8.25 -3.85 3.74
N ASP A 100 9.18 -2.91 3.59
CA ASP A 100 9.15 -1.91 2.50
C ASP A 100 9.36 -2.55 1.12
N ALA A 101 10.24 -3.56 1.00
CA ALA A 101 10.41 -4.31 -0.24
C ALA A 101 9.20 -5.21 -0.50
N THR A 102 8.70 -5.90 0.54
CA THR A 102 7.48 -6.72 0.46
C THR A 102 6.25 -5.88 0.08
N PHE A 103 6.12 -4.66 0.62
CA PHE A 103 5.09 -3.70 0.22
C PHE A 103 5.13 -3.44 -1.28
N SER A 104 6.30 -3.07 -1.83
CA SER A 104 6.44 -2.81 -3.27
C SER A 104 6.14 -4.05 -4.12
N LEU A 105 6.56 -5.23 -3.65
CA LEU A 105 6.30 -6.49 -4.34
C LEU A 105 4.81 -6.81 -4.39
N MET A 106 4.13 -6.77 -3.23
CA MET A 106 2.70 -7.06 -3.13
C MET A 106 1.86 -6.05 -3.90
N LEU A 107 2.29 -4.79 -3.94
CA LEU A 107 1.67 -3.74 -4.73
C LEU A 107 1.67 -4.12 -6.22
N GLY A 108 2.81 -4.50 -6.79
CA GLY A 108 2.89 -4.88 -8.20
C GLY A 108 2.19 -6.20 -8.52
N LEU A 109 2.40 -7.23 -7.70
CA LEU A 109 1.82 -8.56 -7.93
C LEU A 109 0.30 -8.56 -7.84
N SER A 110 -0.28 -7.87 -6.85
CA SER A 110 -1.74 -7.88 -6.67
C SER A 110 -2.47 -7.14 -7.77
N VAL A 111 -1.97 -5.95 -8.15
CA VAL A 111 -2.54 -5.19 -9.27
C VAL A 111 -2.44 -5.99 -10.55
N PHE A 112 -1.27 -6.60 -10.83
CA PHE A 112 -1.11 -7.43 -12.02
C PHE A 112 -2.09 -8.60 -12.05
N ALA A 113 -2.17 -9.38 -10.96
CA ALA A 113 -3.01 -10.56 -10.88
C ALA A 113 -4.50 -10.21 -11.02
N LEU A 114 -4.98 -9.20 -10.30
CA LEU A 114 -6.38 -8.80 -10.34
C LEU A 114 -6.75 -8.15 -11.65
N TRP A 115 -5.91 -7.27 -12.19
CA TRP A 115 -6.20 -6.61 -13.47
C TRP A 115 -6.21 -7.65 -14.60
N THR A 116 -5.20 -8.52 -14.68
CA THR A 116 -5.16 -9.59 -15.70
C THR A 116 -6.38 -10.51 -15.62
N TYR A 117 -6.87 -10.80 -14.42
CA TYR A 117 -8.03 -11.66 -14.23
C TYR A 117 -9.37 -10.98 -14.52
N SER A 118 -9.54 -9.73 -14.07
CA SER A 118 -10.83 -9.02 -14.09
C SER A 118 -11.02 -8.12 -15.31
N ASP A 119 -9.93 -7.77 -16.01
CA ASP A 119 -9.88 -6.71 -17.02
C ASP A 119 -10.38 -5.34 -16.49
N GLU A 120 -10.39 -5.16 -15.17
CA GLU A 120 -10.93 -3.99 -14.46
C GLU A 120 -9.81 -3.28 -13.67
N PRO A 121 -9.14 -2.27 -14.26
CA PRO A 121 -7.99 -1.61 -13.64
C PRO A 121 -8.29 -0.99 -12.27
N TRP A 122 -9.47 -0.37 -12.12
CA TRP A 122 -9.90 0.27 -10.88
C TRP A 122 -10.17 -0.73 -9.77
N LEU A 123 -10.69 -1.91 -10.11
CA LEU A 123 -10.83 -3.01 -9.15
C LEU A 123 -9.47 -3.49 -8.67
N ALA A 124 -8.54 -3.65 -9.62
CA ALA A 124 -7.23 -4.25 -9.36
C ALA A 124 -6.36 -3.44 -8.39
N VAL A 125 -6.52 -2.11 -8.38
CA VAL A 125 -5.78 -1.24 -7.47
C VAL A 125 -6.35 -1.18 -6.05
N LEU A 126 -7.55 -1.73 -5.82
CA LEU A 126 -8.26 -1.55 -4.56
C LEU A 126 -7.54 -2.19 -3.35
N PRO A 127 -7.03 -3.44 -3.43
CA PRO A 127 -6.21 -4.03 -2.35
C PRO A 127 -4.92 -3.26 -2.08
N ALA A 128 -4.24 -2.82 -3.15
CA ALA A 128 -3.03 -2.02 -3.05
C ALA A 128 -3.31 -0.64 -2.42
N PHE A 129 -4.47 -0.05 -2.70
CA PHE A 129 -4.94 1.17 -2.05
C PHE A 129 -5.18 0.97 -0.55
N PHE A 130 -5.84 -0.13 -0.14
CA PHE A 130 -6.05 -0.42 1.28
C PHE A 130 -4.74 -0.60 2.03
N MET A 131 -3.75 -1.25 1.42
CA MET A 131 -2.41 -1.39 1.98
C MET A 131 -1.66 -0.05 2.02
N ALA A 132 -1.62 0.71 0.93
CA ALA A 132 -0.85 1.94 0.85
C ALA A 132 -1.41 3.07 1.73
N PHE A 133 -2.73 3.31 1.63
CA PHE A 133 -3.40 4.42 2.32
C PHE A 133 -4.05 3.99 3.62
N GLY A 134 -4.76 2.87 3.63
CA GLY A 134 -5.43 2.37 4.83
C GLY A 134 -4.46 2.08 5.96
N ASP A 135 -3.49 1.18 5.71
CA ASP A 135 -2.43 0.88 6.69
C ASP A 135 -1.46 2.08 6.89
N GLY A 136 -1.29 2.94 5.89
CA GLY A 136 -0.65 4.25 6.03
C GLY A 136 -1.26 5.10 7.16
N VAL A 137 -2.58 5.30 7.10
CA VAL A 137 -3.36 6.06 8.10
C VAL A 137 -3.36 5.36 9.45
N THR A 138 -3.49 4.03 9.48
CA THR A 138 -3.34 3.23 10.71
C THR A 138 -2.03 3.54 11.41
N GLY A 139 -0.91 3.50 10.68
CA GLY A 139 0.40 3.78 11.24
C GLY A 139 0.55 5.21 11.78
N ILE A 140 -0.01 6.21 11.08
CA ILE A 140 -0.01 7.61 11.53
C ILE A 140 -0.79 7.75 12.86
N ILE A 141 -2.01 7.23 12.92
CA ILE A 141 -2.85 7.33 14.13
C ILE A 141 -2.17 6.63 15.31
N ARG A 142 -1.66 5.42 15.09
CA ARG A 142 -0.98 4.64 16.15
C ARG A 142 0.26 5.35 16.66
N ASN A 143 1.09 5.87 15.78
CA ASN A 143 2.29 6.58 16.21
C ASN A 143 1.95 7.90 16.93
N LYS A 144 0.89 8.61 16.51
CA LYS A 144 0.44 9.83 17.20
C LYS A 144 -0.09 9.54 18.62
N LEU A 145 -0.82 8.44 18.79
CA LEU A 145 -1.45 8.10 20.07
C LEU A 145 -0.51 7.40 21.05
N PHE A 146 0.37 6.53 20.56
CA PHE A 146 1.15 5.62 21.42
C PHE A 146 2.65 5.81 21.34
N ALA A 147 3.16 6.47 20.29
CA ALA A 147 4.59 6.70 20.04
C ALA A 147 5.46 5.44 20.21
N LYS A 148 4.91 4.25 19.92
CA LYS A 148 5.59 2.96 19.96
C LYS A 148 4.87 1.97 19.05
N ARG A 149 5.56 0.88 18.65
CA ARG A 149 4.97 -0.19 17.83
C ARG A 149 3.90 -0.95 18.64
N THR A 150 2.63 -0.62 18.41
CA THR A 150 1.50 -1.32 19.03
C THR A 150 0.32 -1.39 18.08
N LYS A 151 -0.38 -2.53 17.96
CA LYS A 151 -1.64 -2.63 17.21
C LYS A 151 -2.77 -2.02 18.03
N SER A 152 -3.74 -1.37 17.40
CA SER A 152 -4.78 -0.63 18.13
C SER A 152 -6.05 -0.50 17.32
N ALA A 153 -7.20 -0.68 17.98
CA ALA A 153 -8.52 -0.47 17.38
C ALA A 153 -8.70 0.95 16.80
N TRP A 154 -8.01 1.96 17.34
CA TRP A 154 -8.00 3.32 16.77
C TRP A 154 -7.34 3.37 15.39
N GLY A 155 -6.32 2.56 15.18
CA GLY A 155 -5.69 2.37 13.87
C GLY A 155 -6.66 1.74 12.88
N ASN A 156 -7.28 0.62 13.24
CA ASN A 156 -8.27 -0.07 12.40
C ASN A 156 -9.49 0.81 12.08
N LEU A 157 -9.95 1.62 13.03
CA LEU A 157 -11.00 2.60 12.78
C LEU A 157 -10.56 3.64 11.73
N GLY A 158 -9.33 4.14 11.84
CA GLY A 158 -8.76 5.04 10.84
C GLY A 158 -8.66 4.41 9.45
N MET A 159 -8.22 3.15 9.37
CA MET A 159 -8.23 2.38 8.13
C MET A 159 -9.64 2.27 7.56
N ALA A 160 -10.62 1.89 8.38
CA ALA A 160 -11.99 1.70 7.96
C ALA A 160 -12.62 3.00 7.42
N ILE A 161 -12.34 4.15 8.03
CA ILE A 161 -12.81 5.46 7.58
C ILE A 161 -12.32 5.79 6.17
N VAL A 162 -11.11 5.34 5.80
CA VAL A 162 -10.53 5.56 4.47
C VAL A 162 -10.98 4.49 3.48
N CYS A 163 -10.88 3.22 3.89
CA CYS A 163 -11.05 2.08 3.01
C CYS A 163 -12.53 1.79 2.69
N LEU A 164 -13.46 1.93 3.65
CA LEU A 164 -14.87 1.59 3.40
C LEU A 164 -15.49 2.51 2.33
N PRO A 165 -15.36 3.86 2.40
CA PRO A 165 -15.89 4.72 1.36
C PRO A 165 -15.20 4.50 0.02
N ALA A 166 -13.87 4.34 0.01
CA ALA A 166 -13.13 4.07 -1.22
C ALA A 166 -13.59 2.75 -1.88
N GLY A 167 -13.75 1.69 -1.09
CA GLY A 167 -14.23 0.40 -1.54
C GLY A 167 -15.63 0.48 -2.13
N TYR A 168 -16.55 1.19 -1.48
CA TYR A 168 -17.89 1.42 -2.01
C TYR A 168 -17.88 2.21 -3.33
N LEU A 169 -17.19 3.35 -3.34
CA LEU A 169 -17.19 4.27 -4.49
C LEU A 169 -16.53 3.65 -5.72
N ILE A 170 -15.37 3.02 -5.55
CA ILE A 170 -14.70 2.33 -6.65
C ILE A 170 -15.52 1.12 -7.07
N GLY A 171 -16.00 0.30 -6.14
CA GLY A 171 -16.85 -0.86 -6.46
C GLY A 171 -18.14 -0.48 -7.21
N ALA A 172 -18.73 0.68 -6.92
CA ALA A 172 -19.90 1.20 -7.62
C ALA A 172 -19.59 1.64 -9.07
N SER A 173 -18.34 1.98 -9.36
CA SER A 173 -17.91 2.47 -10.69
C SER A 173 -17.56 1.36 -11.69
N LEU A 174 -17.52 0.10 -11.26
CA LEU A 174 -17.11 -1.05 -12.07
C LEU A 174 -18.25 -1.60 -12.94
N SER A 175 -17.91 -2.46 -13.90
CA SER A 175 -18.87 -3.17 -14.75
C SER A 175 -18.63 -4.71 -14.71
N PRO A 176 -19.39 -5.50 -13.93
CA PRO A 176 -20.57 -5.11 -13.15
C PRO A 176 -20.21 -4.36 -11.86
N ALA A 177 -21.12 -3.49 -11.42
CA ALA A 177 -20.96 -2.77 -10.17
C ALA A 177 -21.04 -3.74 -8.98
N ILE A 178 -20.02 -3.73 -8.12
CA ILE A 178 -19.92 -4.56 -6.92
C ILE A 178 -19.61 -3.74 -5.65
N PRO A 179 -20.37 -2.66 -5.36
CA PRO A 179 -20.06 -1.73 -4.26
C PRO A 179 -20.09 -2.39 -2.88
N VAL A 180 -20.99 -3.35 -2.68
CA VAL A 180 -21.10 -4.09 -1.42
C VAL A 180 -19.84 -4.94 -1.21
N TRP A 181 -19.37 -5.64 -2.24
CA TRP A 181 -18.13 -6.43 -2.18
C TRP A 181 -16.89 -5.55 -1.98
N GLY A 182 -16.84 -4.37 -2.60
CA GLY A 182 -15.80 -3.38 -2.34
C GLY A 182 -15.75 -2.95 -0.86
N THR A 183 -16.92 -2.70 -0.27
CA THR A 183 -17.05 -2.39 1.17
C THR A 183 -16.66 -3.57 2.06
N ILE A 184 -17.10 -4.79 1.75
CA ILE A 184 -16.74 -6.00 2.53
C ILE A 184 -15.22 -6.22 2.45
N SER A 185 -14.62 -6.05 1.26
CA SER A 185 -13.17 -6.17 1.07
C SER A 185 -12.40 -5.18 1.93
N ALA A 186 -12.85 -3.92 1.97
CA ALA A 186 -12.30 -2.89 2.85
C ALA A 186 -12.47 -3.21 4.35
N ALA A 187 -13.61 -3.77 4.75
CA ALA A 187 -13.87 -4.18 6.12
C ALA A 187 -12.94 -5.33 6.54
N VAL A 188 -12.77 -6.33 5.67
CA VAL A 188 -11.86 -7.45 5.88
C VAL A 188 -10.41 -6.96 5.96
N ALA A 189 -9.97 -6.10 5.05
CA ALA A 189 -8.64 -5.48 5.11
C ALA A 189 -8.40 -4.77 6.46
N SER A 190 -9.38 -3.97 6.89
CA SER A 190 -9.31 -3.22 8.15
C SER A 190 -9.33 -4.13 9.37
N PHE A 191 -10.06 -5.24 9.35
CA PHE A 191 -10.08 -6.22 10.43
C PHE A 191 -8.75 -6.98 10.53
N VAL A 192 -8.26 -7.44 9.38
CA VAL A 192 -7.08 -8.27 9.26
C VAL A 192 -5.79 -7.52 9.61
N GLU A 193 -5.71 -6.20 9.36
CA GLU A 193 -4.57 -5.37 9.80
C GLU A 193 -4.27 -5.51 11.30
N ARG A 194 -5.28 -5.77 12.14
CA ARG A 194 -5.11 -5.89 13.60
C ARG A 194 -4.22 -7.06 14.00
N TYR A 195 -4.15 -8.09 13.17
CA TYR A 195 -3.55 -9.38 13.50
C TYR A 195 -2.12 -9.47 12.97
N GLU A 196 -1.25 -10.09 13.78
CA GLU A 196 0.10 -10.47 13.37
C GLU A 196 0.16 -12.00 13.31
N PHE A 197 0.43 -12.56 12.14
CA PHE A 197 0.51 -14.01 11.92
C PHE A 197 1.97 -14.44 11.75
N GLY A 198 2.68 -14.60 12.86
CA GLY A 198 4.07 -15.03 12.87
C GLY A 198 4.96 -14.13 11.99
N PRO A 199 5.72 -14.70 11.03
CA PRO A 199 6.62 -13.94 10.16
C PRO A 199 5.93 -13.26 8.97
N ILE A 200 4.61 -13.41 8.80
CA ILE A 200 3.89 -12.87 7.64
C ILE A 200 3.74 -11.35 7.79
N ASP A 201 4.19 -10.63 6.77
CA ASP A 201 4.04 -9.18 6.67
C ASP A 201 2.56 -8.77 6.54
N ASP A 202 2.13 -7.72 7.25
CA ASP A 202 0.76 -7.23 7.20
C ASP A 202 0.38 -6.72 5.80
N ASN A 203 1.36 -6.24 5.03
CA ASN A 203 1.19 -5.92 3.60
C ASN A 203 0.65 -7.12 2.79
N VAL A 204 1.23 -8.30 2.99
CA VAL A 204 0.79 -9.53 2.29
C VAL A 204 -0.61 -9.89 2.73
N LEU A 205 -0.84 -9.86 4.04
CA LEU A 205 -2.08 -10.30 4.65
C LEU A 205 -3.27 -9.41 4.22
N ILE A 206 -3.10 -8.09 4.26
CA ILE A 206 -4.11 -7.11 3.81
C ILE A 206 -4.45 -7.34 2.35
N VAL A 207 -3.43 -7.43 1.49
CA VAL A 207 -3.61 -7.54 0.04
C VAL A 207 -4.27 -8.86 -0.34
N VAL A 208 -3.81 -9.99 0.21
CA VAL A 208 -4.37 -11.32 -0.09
C VAL A 208 -5.82 -11.42 0.39
N ALA A 209 -6.09 -11.03 1.64
CA ALA A 209 -7.44 -11.14 2.19
C ALA A 209 -8.46 -10.27 1.43
N SER A 210 -8.09 -9.03 1.11
CA SER A 210 -8.97 -8.13 0.34
C SER A 210 -9.14 -8.57 -1.12
N SER A 211 -8.08 -9.08 -1.76
CA SER A 211 -8.14 -9.63 -3.12
C SER A 211 -9.10 -10.82 -3.21
N ILE A 212 -9.03 -11.75 -2.25
CA ILE A 212 -9.93 -12.92 -2.21
C ILE A 212 -11.41 -12.47 -2.14
N VAL A 213 -11.73 -11.48 -1.32
CA VAL A 213 -13.11 -10.97 -1.22
C VAL A 213 -13.59 -10.37 -2.54
N LEU A 214 -12.75 -9.62 -3.24
CA LEU A 214 -13.11 -9.03 -4.53
C LEU A 214 -13.31 -10.11 -5.60
N LEU A 215 -12.43 -11.12 -5.64
CA LEU A 215 -12.56 -12.26 -6.55
C LEU A 215 -13.85 -13.06 -6.30
N LEU A 216 -14.22 -13.24 -5.02
CA LEU A 216 -15.52 -13.82 -4.67
C LEU A 216 -16.68 -12.96 -5.18
N GLY A 217 -16.57 -11.64 -5.06
CA GLY A 217 -17.58 -10.72 -5.58
C GLY A 217 -17.74 -10.78 -7.10
N LEU A 218 -16.64 -10.90 -7.83
CA LEU A 218 -16.68 -11.13 -9.29
C LEU A 218 -17.30 -12.48 -9.65
N ALA A 219 -17.01 -13.53 -8.90
CA ALA A 219 -17.51 -14.88 -9.16
C ALA A 219 -19.01 -15.05 -8.83
N VAL A 220 -19.48 -14.40 -7.76
CA VAL A 220 -20.87 -14.50 -7.28
C VAL A 220 -21.77 -13.46 -7.96
N GLY A 221 -21.24 -12.29 -8.30
CA GLY A 221 -22.00 -11.15 -8.81
C GLY A 221 -22.48 -10.21 -7.70
N PRO A 222 -23.24 -9.15 -8.05
CA PRO A 222 -23.69 -8.14 -7.11
C PRO A 222 -24.54 -8.71 -5.96
N LEU A 223 -24.40 -8.14 -4.77
CA LEU A 223 -25.24 -8.40 -3.58
C LEU A 223 -26.32 -7.34 -3.43
#